data_AF-E3MYY3-F1
#
_entry.id   AF-E3MYY3-F1
#
_cell.length_a   1.000
_cell.length_b   1.000
_cell.length_c   1.000
_cell.angle_alpha   90.00
_cell.angle_beta   90.00
_cell.angle_gamma   90.00
#
_symmetry.space_group_name_H-M   'P 1'
#
loop_
_entity.id
_entity.type
_entity.pdbx_description
1 polymer ?
#
loop_
_entity_poly.entity_id
_entity_poly.type
_entity_poly.pdbx_seq_one_letter_code
_entity_poly.pdbx_strand_id
1 'polypeptide(L)'
;MSEDSKALPIFRLPTLLLTKISRYMDLQEVLLISLASKKSAYIMRSLLPRNWFNLKLCFYSDETEIVLGAKGPWAPVRVKYENGGDLFKLQITQYSGDVSYQWAGSYLQDPVKLLLTHFATVFNPTISIYFGDICNQEFVMDVLTHLKKLNLLVKILKLRDVYISPKNYKYVLDEYREVSELVLFCKVAEDIQYRLGPDFRVDDFRVREGHWMHLDDFVNCKKVAVYNHHQHKQPKFANPKVLRAFIRKWIESECQLKYFKISSYPAKFNFELVLQGLGLRCL
;
A
#
# COMPACT_ATOMS: atom_id res chain seq x y z
N MET A 1 3.84 26.37 -30.17
CA MET A 1 3.44 25.76 -31.45
C MET A 1 2.74 24.45 -31.13
N SER A 2 1.42 24.36 -31.33
CA SER A 2 0.67 23.13 -31.16
C SER A 2 0.74 22.33 -32.45
N GLU A 3 1.63 21.34 -32.52
CA GLU A 3 1.52 20.30 -33.53
C GLU A 3 0.22 19.52 -33.25
N ASP A 4 -0.72 19.56 -34.20
CA ASP A 4 -1.92 18.75 -34.14
C ASP A 4 -1.52 17.26 -34.16
N SER A 5 -1.51 16.63 -32.98
CA SER A 5 -1.20 15.20 -32.87
C SER A 5 -2.25 14.41 -33.65
N LYS A 6 -1.92 13.94 -34.85
CA LYS A 6 -2.80 13.08 -35.63
C LYS A 6 -3.04 11.79 -34.83
N ALA A 7 -4.30 11.42 -34.66
CA ALA A 7 -4.65 10.19 -33.96
C ALA A 7 -4.01 8.98 -34.65
N LEU A 8 -3.49 8.02 -33.86
CA LEU A 8 -2.92 6.78 -34.38
C LEU A 8 -3.92 6.13 -35.35
N PRO A 9 -3.50 5.70 -36.55
CA PRO A 9 -4.40 5.14 -37.56
C PRO A 9 -5.28 3.99 -37.03
N ILE A 10 -4.76 3.20 -36.08
CA ILE A 10 -5.47 2.09 -35.44
C ILE A 10 -6.77 2.52 -34.76
N PHE A 11 -6.86 3.76 -34.26
CA PHE A 11 -8.05 4.28 -33.60
C PHE A 11 -9.18 4.68 -34.56
N ARG A 12 -8.98 4.49 -35.87
CA ARG A 12 -10.06 4.61 -36.87
C ARG A 12 -10.89 3.32 -36.98
N LEU A 13 -10.42 2.22 -36.39
CA LEU A 13 -11.14 0.95 -36.40
C LEU A 13 -12.38 0.99 -35.48
N PRO A 14 -13.45 0.25 -35.80
CA PRO A 14 -14.59 0.07 -34.90
C PRO A 14 -14.18 -0.45 -33.52
N THR A 15 -14.86 0.03 -32.47
CA THR A 15 -14.58 -0.34 -31.06
C THR A 15 -14.55 -1.86 -30.85
N LEU A 16 -15.45 -2.61 -31.49
CA LEU A 16 -15.48 -4.07 -31.40
C LEU A 16 -14.15 -4.71 -31.86
N LEU A 17 -13.57 -4.21 -32.95
CA LEU A 17 -12.29 -4.69 -33.46
C LEU A 17 -11.15 -4.26 -32.55
N LEU A 18 -11.16 -3.01 -32.07
CA LEU A 18 -10.16 -2.51 -31.12
C LEU A 18 -10.15 -3.33 -29.82
N THR A 19 -11.32 -3.72 -29.30
CA THR A 19 -11.43 -4.58 -28.11
C THR A 19 -10.89 -5.99 -28.36
N LYS A 20 -11.03 -6.51 -29.58
CA LYS A 20 -10.42 -7.81 -29.93
C LYS A 20 -8.91 -7.68 -30.02
N ILE A 21 -8.41 -6.64 -30.69
CA ILE A 21 -6.98 -6.38 -30.86
C ILE A 21 -6.30 -6.18 -29.49
N SER A 22 -6.91 -5.38 -28.60
CA SER A 22 -6.33 -5.09 -27.28
C SER A 22 -6.16 -6.33 -26.39
N ARG A 23 -6.92 -7.41 -26.62
CA ARG A 23 -6.76 -8.68 -25.90
C ARG A 23 -5.53 -9.48 -26.34
N TYR A 24 -5.03 -9.22 -27.55
CA TYR A 24 -3.82 -9.85 -28.07
C TYR A 24 -2.57 -9.00 -27.89
N MET A 25 -2.73 -7.72 -27.53
CA MET A 25 -1.62 -6.87 -27.11
C MET A 25 -1.12 -7.30 -25.74
N ASP A 26 0.20 -7.21 -25.53
CA ASP A 26 0.75 -7.33 -24.20
C ASP A 26 0.50 -6.05 -23.37
N LEU A 27 0.69 -6.13 -22.05
CA LEU A 27 0.43 -5.00 -21.17
C LEU A 27 1.40 -3.83 -21.38
N GLN A 28 2.60 -4.10 -21.87
CA GLN A 28 3.60 -3.08 -22.17
C GLN A 28 3.19 -2.28 -23.42
N GLU A 29 2.75 -2.94 -24.48
CA GLU A 29 2.21 -2.33 -25.69
C GLU A 29 0.98 -1.47 -25.37
N VAL A 30 0.04 -2.00 -24.59
CA VAL A 30 -1.14 -1.25 -24.11
C VAL A 30 -0.69 0.01 -23.37
N LEU A 31 0.28 -0.12 -22.47
CA LEU A 31 0.81 1.01 -21.72
C LEU A 31 1.47 2.06 -22.63
N LEU A 32 2.35 1.65 -23.54
CA LEU A 32 3.04 2.56 -24.45
C LEU A 32 2.07 3.28 -25.39
N ILE A 33 1.07 2.58 -25.92
CA ILE A 33 0.04 3.21 -26.75
C ILE A 33 -0.76 4.21 -25.92
N SER A 34 -1.10 3.88 -24.67
CA SER A 34 -1.83 4.79 -23.79
C SER A 34 -1.04 6.07 -23.46
N LEU A 35 0.29 5.99 -23.43
CA LEU A 35 1.19 7.13 -23.18
C LEU A 35 1.36 8.07 -24.38
N ALA A 36 1.00 7.63 -25.59
CA ALA A 36 1.21 8.40 -26.81
C ALA A 36 0.40 9.71 -26.86
N SER A 37 -0.81 9.73 -26.29
CA SER A 37 -1.61 10.97 -26.17
C SER A 37 -2.74 10.82 -25.16
N LYS A 38 -3.32 11.94 -24.71
CA LYS A 38 -4.55 11.93 -23.88
C LYS A 38 -5.68 11.16 -24.57
N LYS A 39 -5.84 11.32 -25.89
CA LYS A 39 -6.87 10.60 -26.66
C LYS A 39 -6.62 9.09 -26.64
N SER A 40 -5.37 8.66 -26.83
CA SER A 40 -4.97 7.26 -26.74
C SER A 40 -5.28 6.67 -25.36
N ALA A 41 -4.96 7.41 -24.29
CA ALA A 41 -5.26 7.01 -22.91
C ALA A 41 -6.76 6.77 -22.70
N TYR A 42 -7.62 7.68 -23.15
CA TYR A 42 -9.08 7.53 -23.04
C TYR A 42 -9.62 6.35 -23.86
N ILE A 43 -9.09 6.13 -25.06
CA ILE A 43 -9.48 4.96 -25.87
C ILE A 43 -9.03 3.69 -25.18
N MET A 44 -7.78 3.57 -24.73
CA MET A 44 -7.32 2.38 -24.03
C MET A 44 -8.14 2.10 -22.78
N ARG A 45 -8.44 3.11 -21.96
CA ARG A 45 -9.33 2.97 -20.80
C ARG A 45 -10.67 2.31 -21.14
N SER A 46 -11.27 2.61 -22.30
CA SER A 46 -12.57 2.06 -22.68
C SER A 46 -12.50 0.62 -23.22
N LEU A 47 -11.33 0.20 -23.69
CA LEU A 47 -11.07 -1.15 -24.21
C LEU A 47 -10.67 -2.14 -23.11
N LEU A 48 -10.11 -1.65 -22.00
CA LEU A 48 -9.56 -2.49 -20.94
C LEU A 48 -10.63 -2.98 -19.95
N PRO A 49 -10.48 -4.21 -19.42
CA PRO A 49 -11.40 -4.75 -18.43
C PRO A 49 -11.27 -4.02 -17.09
N ARG A 50 -12.40 -3.75 -16.44
CA ARG A 50 -12.44 -3.08 -15.13
C ARG A 50 -11.96 -4.01 -14.02
N ASN A 51 -11.28 -3.47 -13.01
CA ASN A 51 -10.84 -4.19 -11.79
C ASN A 51 -9.90 -5.39 -12.05
N TRP A 52 -9.17 -5.35 -13.18
CA TRP A 52 -8.20 -6.37 -13.55
C TRP A 52 -6.78 -6.01 -13.16
N PHE A 53 -6.49 -4.72 -12.99
CA PHE A 53 -5.13 -4.25 -12.80
C PHE A 53 -4.78 -4.08 -11.34
N ASN A 54 -3.52 -4.38 -11.01
CA ASN A 54 -2.93 -4.10 -9.72
C ASN A 54 -1.62 -3.36 -9.92
N LEU A 55 -1.40 -2.31 -9.13
CA LEU A 55 -0.15 -1.57 -9.12
C LEU A 55 0.57 -1.81 -7.81
N LYS A 56 1.78 -2.34 -7.88
CA LYS A 56 2.70 -2.50 -6.75
C LYS A 56 3.74 -1.39 -6.84
N LEU A 57 3.91 -0.60 -5.77
CA LEU A 57 4.99 0.38 -5.64
C LEU A 57 5.82 0.04 -4.41
N CYS A 58 7.11 -0.19 -4.59
CA CYS A 58 8.07 -0.45 -3.54
C CYS A 58 9.18 0.58 -3.59
N PHE A 59 9.42 1.26 -2.47
CA PHE A 59 10.46 2.28 -2.32
C PHE A 59 11.41 1.87 -1.19
N TYR A 60 12.48 1.15 -1.52
CA TYR A 60 13.54 0.74 -0.60
C TYR A 60 14.90 1.24 -1.09
N SER A 61 15.87 1.36 -0.18
CA SER A 61 17.26 1.75 -0.49
C SER A 61 17.90 0.91 -1.59
N ASP A 62 17.75 -0.41 -1.48
CA ASP A 62 18.40 -1.34 -2.40
C ASP A 62 17.58 -1.62 -3.67
N GLU A 63 16.26 -1.35 -3.63
CA GLU A 63 15.36 -1.66 -4.73
C GLU A 63 14.11 -0.76 -4.71
N THR A 64 14.01 0.13 -5.69
CA THR A 64 12.74 0.78 -6.03
C THR A 64 12.11 0.03 -7.19
N GLU A 65 11.00 -0.65 -6.92
CA GLU A 65 10.30 -1.52 -7.85
C GLU A 65 8.87 -1.01 -8.04
N ILE A 66 8.50 -0.66 -9.26
CA ILE A 66 7.11 -0.34 -9.63
C ILE A 66 6.64 -1.36 -10.65
N VAL A 67 5.54 -2.06 -10.35
CA VAL A 67 5.02 -3.14 -11.19
C VAL A 67 3.53 -2.94 -11.44
N LEU A 68 3.14 -2.83 -12.71
CA LEU A 68 1.76 -2.93 -13.17
C LEU A 68 1.47 -4.37 -13.56
N GLY A 69 0.64 -5.05 -12.76
CA GLY A 69 0.14 -6.39 -13.05
C GLY A 69 -1.32 -6.37 -13.50
N ALA A 70 -1.76 -7.49 -14.04
CA ALA A 70 -3.15 -7.71 -14.42
C ALA A 70 -3.58 -9.16 -14.15
N LYS A 71 -4.89 -9.35 -13.97
CA LYS A 71 -5.51 -10.68 -14.00
C LYS A 71 -5.50 -11.18 -15.43
N GLY A 72 -4.98 -12.38 -15.67
CA GLY A 72 -4.99 -13.03 -16.99
C GLY A 72 -3.59 -13.30 -17.55
N PRO A 73 -3.47 -13.49 -18.89
CA PRO A 73 -2.24 -13.95 -19.53
C PRO A 73 -1.20 -12.85 -19.74
N TRP A 74 -1.48 -11.60 -19.34
CA TRP A 74 -0.57 -10.49 -19.54
C TRP A 74 0.64 -10.54 -18.61
N ALA A 75 1.83 -10.47 -19.18
CA ALA A 75 3.05 -10.31 -18.42
C ALA A 75 3.03 -8.94 -17.68
N PRO A 76 3.52 -8.87 -16.44
CA PRO A 76 3.56 -7.63 -15.69
C PRO A 76 4.57 -6.66 -16.30
N VAL A 77 4.24 -5.36 -16.27
CA VAL A 77 5.14 -4.29 -16.72
C VAL A 77 5.91 -3.76 -15.53
N ARG A 78 7.23 -3.76 -15.64
CA ARG A 78 8.14 -3.23 -14.62
C ARG A 78 8.63 -1.85 -15.03
N VAL A 79 8.52 -0.90 -14.11
CA VAL A 79 9.06 0.45 -14.26
C VAL A 79 10.29 0.55 -13.35
N LYS A 80 11.45 0.73 -13.98
CA LYS A 80 12.73 0.86 -13.29
C LYS A 80 12.90 2.28 -12.79
N TYR A 81 13.46 2.41 -11.60
CA TYR A 81 13.87 3.68 -11.04
C TYR A 81 15.37 3.89 -11.29
N GLU A 82 15.72 5.09 -11.76
CA GLU A 82 17.10 5.52 -11.95
C GLU A 82 17.29 6.89 -11.27
N ASN A 83 18.31 6.99 -10.42
CA ASN A 83 18.72 8.25 -9.80
C ASN A 83 19.93 8.81 -10.56
N GLY A 84 19.69 9.80 -11.43
CA GLY A 84 20.72 10.43 -12.25
C GLY A 84 21.43 11.62 -11.56
N GLY A 85 21.36 11.72 -10.23
CA GLY A 85 21.83 12.89 -9.47
C GLY A 85 20.72 13.92 -9.33
N ASP A 86 20.67 14.89 -10.25
CA ASP A 86 19.72 16.02 -10.18
C ASP A 86 18.31 15.68 -10.72
N LEU A 87 18.15 14.49 -11.31
CA LEU A 87 16.92 14.07 -11.97
C LEU A 87 16.57 12.64 -11.59
N PHE A 88 15.37 12.49 -11.03
CA PHE A 88 14.75 11.21 -10.77
C PHE A 88 14.01 10.74 -12.02
N LYS A 89 14.28 9.50 -12.45
CA LYS A 89 13.71 8.93 -13.66
C LYS A 89 12.99 7.62 -13.35
N LEU A 90 11.80 7.46 -13.93
CA LEU A 90 11.06 6.20 -13.95
C LEU A 90 10.96 5.74 -15.40
N GLN A 91 11.48 4.56 -15.72
CA GLN A 91 11.67 4.09 -17.09
C GLN A 91 10.94 2.77 -17.34
N ILE A 92 10.32 2.66 -18.52
CA ILE A 92 9.83 1.40 -19.05
C ILE A 92 10.90 0.89 -20.02
N THR A 93 11.52 -0.25 -19.72
CA THR A 93 12.49 -0.88 -20.61
C THR A 93 11.85 -1.99 -21.44
N GLN A 94 12.24 -2.11 -22.70
CA GLN A 94 11.92 -3.28 -23.51
C GLN A 94 12.76 -4.49 -23.07
N TYR A 95 12.44 -5.68 -23.60
CA TYR A 95 13.26 -6.87 -23.42
C TYR A 95 14.69 -6.69 -23.94
N SER A 96 14.90 -5.84 -24.96
CA SER A 96 16.24 -5.48 -25.46
C SER A 96 17.09 -4.70 -24.46
N GLY A 97 16.46 -4.12 -23.42
CA GLY A 97 17.08 -3.19 -22.49
C GLY A 97 16.84 -1.72 -22.84
N ASP A 98 16.32 -1.42 -24.04
CA ASP A 98 16.10 -0.04 -24.48
C ASP A 98 14.99 0.66 -23.70
N VAL A 99 15.21 1.94 -23.37
CA VAL A 99 14.20 2.78 -22.70
C VAL A 99 13.12 3.16 -23.70
N SER A 100 11.93 2.61 -23.52
CA SER A 100 10.77 2.89 -24.37
C SER A 100 10.01 4.15 -23.95
N TYR A 101 10.01 4.47 -22.67
CA TYR A 101 9.40 5.69 -22.14
C TYR A 101 10.02 6.05 -20.79
N GLN A 102 10.01 7.34 -20.46
CA GLN A 102 10.53 7.84 -19.19
C GLN A 102 9.67 8.97 -18.62
N TRP A 103 9.34 8.87 -17.33
CA TRP A 103 8.92 10.02 -16.52
C TRP A 103 10.14 10.58 -15.79
N ALA A 104 10.25 11.90 -15.71
CA ALA A 104 11.38 12.54 -15.05
C ALA A 104 10.94 13.75 -14.22
N GLY A 105 11.66 14.04 -13.14
CA GLY A 105 11.43 15.22 -12.32
C GLY A 105 12.59 15.51 -11.37
N SER A 106 12.62 16.73 -10.83
CA SER A 106 13.65 17.17 -9.88
C SER A 106 13.47 16.57 -8.50
N TYR A 107 12.26 16.11 -8.16
CA TYR A 107 11.96 15.40 -6.93
C TYR A 107 11.31 14.07 -7.25
N LEU A 108 11.61 13.01 -6.48
CA LEU A 108 11.06 11.66 -6.69
C LEU A 108 9.52 11.63 -6.73
N GLN A 109 8.87 12.50 -5.96
CA GLN A 109 7.40 12.62 -5.95
C GLN A 109 6.81 13.01 -7.31
N ASP A 110 7.53 13.75 -8.14
CA ASP A 110 7.01 14.29 -9.41
C ASP A 110 6.78 13.17 -10.44
N PRO A 111 7.79 12.35 -10.81
CA PRO A 111 7.56 11.24 -11.73
C PRO A 111 6.60 10.19 -11.14
N VAL A 112 6.61 9.97 -9.81
CA VAL A 112 5.66 9.07 -9.14
C VAL A 112 4.21 9.57 -9.29
N LYS A 113 3.96 10.86 -9.05
CA LYS A 113 2.61 11.46 -9.21
C LYS A 113 2.15 11.42 -10.68
N LEU A 114 3.05 11.68 -11.63
CA LEU A 114 2.75 11.56 -13.06
C LEU A 114 2.37 10.13 -13.45
N LEU A 115 3.16 9.13 -13.01
CA LEU A 115 2.88 7.71 -13.24
C LEU A 115 1.55 7.30 -12.62
N LEU A 116 1.29 7.65 -11.35
CA LEU A 116 0.04 7.34 -10.65
C LEU A 116 -1.17 7.95 -11.36
N THR A 117 -1.05 9.20 -11.83
CA THR A 117 -2.11 9.88 -12.56
C THR A 117 -2.43 9.17 -13.87
N HIS A 118 -1.39 8.76 -14.61
CA HIS A 118 -1.55 7.99 -15.84
C HIS A 118 -2.22 6.65 -15.58
N PHE A 119 -1.76 5.91 -14.57
CA PHE A 119 -2.29 4.59 -14.25
C PHE A 119 -3.72 4.65 -13.72
N ALA A 120 -4.06 5.65 -12.91
CA ALA A 120 -5.44 5.90 -12.50
C ALA A 120 -6.35 6.17 -13.70
N THR A 121 -5.88 6.99 -14.63
CA THR A 121 -6.65 7.39 -15.81
C THR A 121 -6.93 6.21 -16.74
N VAL A 122 -5.94 5.37 -17.00
CA VAL A 122 -6.02 4.30 -18.03
C VAL A 122 -6.47 2.97 -17.44
N PHE A 123 -5.84 2.54 -16.35
CA PHE A 123 -5.97 1.17 -15.83
C PHE A 123 -6.88 1.09 -14.60
N ASN A 124 -7.07 2.19 -13.86
CA ASN A 124 -7.79 2.23 -12.59
C ASN A 124 -7.44 1.04 -11.65
N PRO A 125 -6.14 0.85 -11.32
CA PRO A 125 -5.70 -0.34 -10.61
C PRO A 125 -6.02 -0.30 -9.12
N THR A 126 -6.07 -1.47 -8.49
CA THR A 126 -5.91 -1.55 -7.02
C THR A 126 -4.45 -1.36 -6.65
N ILE A 127 -4.16 -0.66 -5.56
CA ILE A 127 -2.81 -0.27 -5.18
C ILE A 127 -2.28 -1.12 -4.02
N SER A 128 -1.01 -1.55 -4.13
CA SER A 128 -0.21 -2.06 -3.01
C SER A 128 1.05 -1.21 -2.91
N ILE A 129 1.23 -0.51 -1.80
CA ILE A 129 2.34 0.44 -1.64
C ILE A 129 3.18 0.12 -0.41
N TYR A 130 4.48 0.21 -0.59
CA TYR A 130 5.50 -0.16 0.38
C TYR A 130 6.52 0.96 0.45
N PHE A 131 6.54 1.68 1.57
CA PHE A 131 7.52 2.71 1.87
C PHE A 131 8.55 2.15 2.84
N GLY A 132 9.82 2.21 2.44
CA GLY A 132 10.97 1.77 3.22
C GLY A 132 11.75 2.93 3.84
N ASP A 133 12.98 2.61 4.22
CA ASP A 133 13.95 3.46 4.91
C ASP A 133 14.36 4.73 4.17
N ILE A 134 14.32 4.72 2.83
CA ILE A 134 14.65 5.91 2.02
C ILE A 134 13.55 6.96 1.97
N CYS A 135 12.33 6.63 2.41
CA CYS A 135 11.20 7.53 2.31
C CYS A 135 11.15 8.44 3.54
N ASN A 136 11.22 9.75 3.33
CA ASN A 136 10.85 10.71 4.38
C ASN A 136 9.31 10.84 4.47
N GLN A 137 8.81 11.40 5.58
CA GLN A 137 7.37 11.56 5.76
C GLN A 137 6.70 12.47 4.73
N GLU A 138 7.41 13.48 4.21
CA GLU A 138 6.85 14.40 3.22
C GLU A 138 6.50 13.66 1.95
N PHE A 139 7.43 12.86 1.42
CA PHE A 139 7.20 11.99 0.28
C PHE A 139 6.06 11.00 0.51
N VAL A 140 6.04 10.32 1.68
CA VAL A 140 4.98 9.36 2.01
C VAL A 140 3.61 10.05 1.96
N MET A 141 3.47 11.18 2.68
CA MET A 141 2.19 11.88 2.79
C MET A 141 1.75 12.51 1.47
N ASP A 142 2.70 12.99 0.67
CA ASP A 142 2.43 13.52 -0.68
C ASP A 142 1.86 12.45 -1.60
N VAL A 143 2.45 11.24 -1.61
CA VAL A 143 1.97 10.13 -2.41
C VAL A 143 0.61 9.64 -1.91
N LEU A 144 0.43 9.44 -0.60
CA LEU A 144 -0.85 9.00 -0.02
C LEU A 144 -1.98 10.01 -0.30
N THR A 145 -1.71 11.30 -0.13
CA THR A 145 -2.68 12.37 -0.45
C THR A 145 -3.03 12.38 -1.93
N HIS A 146 -2.04 12.14 -2.81
CA HIS A 146 -2.28 12.05 -4.25
C HIS A 146 -3.13 10.83 -4.62
N LEU A 147 -2.87 9.66 -4.03
CA LEU A 147 -3.69 8.46 -4.21
C LEU A 147 -5.16 8.71 -3.81
N LYS A 148 -5.38 9.42 -2.69
CA LYS A 148 -6.72 9.83 -2.26
C LYS A 148 -7.39 10.75 -3.28
N LYS A 149 -6.68 11.76 -3.80
CA LYS A 149 -7.20 12.66 -4.86
C LYS A 149 -7.59 11.91 -6.13
N LEU A 150 -6.85 10.86 -6.48
CA LEU A 150 -7.14 10.00 -7.64
C LEU A 150 -8.25 8.97 -7.36
N ASN A 151 -8.77 8.90 -6.13
CA ASN A 151 -9.77 7.91 -5.68
C ASN A 151 -9.36 6.45 -5.98
N LEU A 152 -8.06 6.15 -5.83
CA LEU A 152 -7.53 4.82 -6.05
C LEU A 152 -7.75 3.93 -4.82
N LEU A 153 -8.20 2.69 -5.05
CA LEU A 153 -8.39 1.72 -3.99
C LEU A 153 -7.04 1.17 -3.51
N VAL A 154 -6.58 1.61 -2.34
CA VAL A 154 -5.40 1.04 -1.67
C VAL A 154 -5.79 -0.24 -0.96
N LYS A 155 -5.20 -1.36 -1.39
CA LYS A 155 -5.42 -2.69 -0.80
C LYS A 155 -4.40 -3.00 0.29
N ILE A 156 -3.15 -2.61 0.07
CA ILE A 156 -2.02 -2.90 0.96
C ILE A 156 -1.22 -1.62 1.16
N LEU A 157 -0.98 -1.24 2.42
CA LEU A 157 -0.11 -0.14 2.80
C LEU A 157 0.91 -0.63 3.83
N LYS A 158 2.20 -0.52 3.49
CA LYS A 158 3.28 -0.85 4.42
C LYS A 158 4.21 0.36 4.58
N LEU A 159 4.39 0.80 5.81
CA LEU A 159 5.38 1.78 6.23
C LEU A 159 6.43 1.05 7.06
N ARG A 160 7.69 1.05 6.64
CA ARG A 160 8.80 0.40 7.36
C ARG A 160 9.94 1.36 7.55
N ASP A 161 10.36 1.50 8.80
CA ASP A 161 11.52 2.30 9.21
C ASP A 161 11.44 3.78 8.81
N VAL A 162 10.23 4.26 8.46
CA VAL A 162 9.92 5.67 8.23
C VAL A 162 9.63 6.36 9.57
N TYR A 163 10.17 7.55 9.77
CA TYR A 163 9.74 8.45 10.83
C TYR A 163 8.47 9.18 10.40
N ILE A 164 7.36 8.98 11.10
CA ILE A 164 6.08 9.64 10.82
C ILE A 164 5.66 10.45 12.05
N SER A 165 5.35 11.74 11.87
CA SER A 165 4.84 12.55 12.96
C SER A 165 3.52 12.00 13.54
N PRO A 166 3.20 12.21 14.82
CA PRO A 166 1.95 11.73 15.41
C PRO A 166 0.69 12.15 14.64
N LYS A 167 0.69 13.36 14.08
CA LYS A 167 -0.41 13.87 13.23
C LYS A 167 -0.59 13.02 11.97
N ASN A 168 0.49 12.75 11.25
CA ASN A 168 0.47 11.95 10.03
C ASN A 168 0.16 10.48 10.32
N TYR A 169 0.61 9.96 11.47
CA TYR A 169 0.31 8.61 11.91
C TYR A 169 -1.20 8.41 12.14
N LYS A 170 -1.84 9.35 12.84
CA LYS A 170 -3.30 9.37 13.03
C LYS A 170 -4.04 9.44 11.69
N TYR A 171 -3.61 10.33 10.80
CA TYR A 171 -4.17 10.43 9.45
C TYR A 171 -4.13 9.07 8.72
N VAL A 172 -2.99 8.37 8.75
CA VAL A 172 -2.86 7.06 8.10
C VAL A 172 -3.85 6.05 8.70
N LEU A 173 -4.00 6.02 10.02
CA LEU A 173 -4.95 5.13 10.68
C LEU A 173 -6.41 5.46 10.33
N ASP A 174 -6.79 6.74 10.30
CA ASP A 174 -8.15 7.18 9.98
C ASP A 174 -8.54 6.88 8.53
N GLU A 175 -7.63 7.15 7.59
CA GLU A 175 -7.87 7.06 6.15
C GLU A 175 -7.79 5.63 5.62
N TYR A 176 -6.89 4.81 6.18
CA TYR A 176 -6.65 3.44 5.72
C TYR A 176 -7.24 2.39 6.67
N ARG A 177 -8.33 2.74 7.36
CA ARG A 177 -9.01 1.88 8.33
C ARG A 177 -9.74 0.66 7.75
N GLU A 178 -9.86 0.57 6.42
CA GLU A 178 -10.59 -0.51 5.72
C GLU A 178 -9.75 -1.23 4.65
N VAL A 179 -8.43 -1.11 4.70
CA VAL A 179 -7.54 -1.80 3.75
C VAL A 179 -7.39 -3.28 4.10
N SER A 180 -6.97 -4.10 3.14
CA SER A 180 -6.74 -5.53 3.39
C SER A 180 -5.50 -5.78 4.26
N GLU A 181 -4.44 -4.99 4.08
CA GLU A 181 -3.24 -5.12 4.92
C GLU A 181 -2.67 -3.74 5.24
N LEU A 182 -2.48 -3.48 6.53
CA LEU A 182 -1.85 -2.25 7.02
C LEU A 182 -0.70 -2.62 7.95
N VAL A 183 0.53 -2.30 7.53
CA VAL A 183 1.75 -2.54 8.30
C VAL A 183 2.40 -1.21 8.66
N LEU A 184 2.42 -0.87 9.94
CA LEU A 184 2.98 0.36 10.49
C LEU A 184 4.21 0.03 11.32
N PHE A 185 5.35 -0.18 10.67
CA PHE A 185 6.64 -0.40 11.32
C PHE A 185 7.44 0.90 11.37
N CYS A 186 6.76 1.98 11.78
CA CYS A 186 7.30 3.33 11.88
C CYS A 186 7.86 3.57 13.29
N LYS A 187 8.77 4.53 13.45
CA LYS A 187 9.04 5.11 14.77
C LYS A 187 7.89 6.05 15.12
N VAL A 188 7.33 5.89 16.32
CA VAL A 188 6.23 6.71 16.82
C VAL A 188 6.67 7.42 18.10
N ALA A 189 6.21 8.65 18.31
CA ALA A 189 6.50 9.40 19.53
C ALA A 189 5.99 8.67 20.78
N GLU A 190 6.73 8.74 21.89
CA GLU A 190 6.41 8.01 23.12
C GLU A 190 5.08 8.45 23.76
N ASP A 191 4.73 9.72 23.57
CA ASP A 191 3.55 10.38 24.14
C ASP A 191 2.28 10.19 23.29
N ILE A 192 2.37 9.49 22.16
CA ILE A 192 1.21 9.30 21.29
C ILE A 192 0.10 8.56 22.04
N GLN A 193 -1.06 9.20 22.09
CA GLN A 193 -2.30 8.59 22.55
C GLN A 193 -3.33 8.70 21.44
N TYR A 194 -3.93 7.55 21.10
CA TYR A 194 -4.91 7.46 20.04
C TYR A 194 -5.81 6.24 20.25
N ARG A 195 -7.12 6.46 20.10
CA ARG A 195 -8.14 5.42 20.13
C ARG A 195 -8.69 5.27 18.73
N LEU A 196 -8.76 4.04 18.23
CA LEU A 196 -9.43 3.80 16.97
C LEU A 196 -10.93 3.72 17.22
N GLY A 197 -11.70 4.26 16.28
CA GLY A 197 -13.14 4.11 16.29
C GLY A 197 -13.56 2.66 15.99
N PRO A 198 -14.82 2.31 16.27
CA PRO A 198 -15.37 0.97 15.98
C PRO A 198 -15.31 0.61 14.49
N ASP A 199 -15.19 1.61 13.60
CA ASP A 199 -15.15 1.41 12.15
C ASP A 199 -13.77 0.94 11.63
N PHE A 200 -12.79 0.70 12.50
CA PHE A 200 -11.48 0.20 12.10
C PHE A 200 -11.53 -1.31 11.81
N ARG A 201 -11.40 -1.69 10.53
CA ARG A 201 -11.63 -3.04 10.01
C ARG A 201 -10.58 -3.44 8.96
N VAL A 202 -9.35 -3.67 9.42
CA VAL A 202 -8.26 -4.17 8.58
C VAL A 202 -8.16 -5.69 8.67
N ASP A 203 -8.00 -6.37 7.53
CA ASP A 203 -7.89 -7.83 7.52
C ASP A 203 -6.57 -8.32 8.16
N ASP A 204 -5.44 -7.68 7.85
CA ASP A 204 -4.14 -7.96 8.48
C ASP A 204 -3.48 -6.66 8.94
N PHE A 205 -3.60 -6.38 10.25
CA PHE A 205 -3.02 -5.21 10.89
C PHE A 205 -1.75 -5.58 11.65
N ARG A 206 -0.65 -4.90 11.33
CA ARG A 206 0.64 -5.11 12.00
C ARG A 206 1.24 -3.78 12.39
N VAL A 207 1.76 -3.68 13.61
CA VAL A 207 2.32 -2.43 14.11
C VAL A 207 3.55 -2.70 14.97
N ARG A 208 4.59 -1.89 14.75
CA ARG A 208 5.74 -1.77 15.63
C ARG A 208 5.50 -0.57 16.54
N GLU A 209 5.92 -0.67 17.80
CA GLU A 209 5.66 0.33 18.84
C GLU A 209 4.17 0.50 19.13
N GLY A 210 3.54 -0.58 19.59
CA GLY A 210 2.13 -0.59 19.96
C GLY A 210 1.81 0.05 21.32
N HIS A 211 2.71 0.84 21.93
CA HIS A 211 2.52 1.37 23.30
C HIS A 211 1.26 2.23 23.46
N TRP A 212 0.82 2.85 22.36
CA TRP A 212 -0.39 3.66 22.25
C TRP A 212 -1.67 2.83 22.07
N MET A 213 -1.54 1.55 21.73
CA MET A 213 -2.68 0.72 21.36
C MET A 213 -3.55 0.36 22.56
N HIS A 214 -4.86 0.32 22.29
CA HIS A 214 -5.84 -0.30 23.15
C HIS A 214 -6.38 -1.53 22.41
N LEU A 215 -6.15 -2.72 22.96
CA LEU A 215 -6.43 -3.98 22.25
C LEU A 215 -7.89 -4.13 21.83
N ASP A 216 -8.82 -3.59 22.64
CA ASP A 216 -10.26 -3.55 22.35
C ASP A 216 -10.62 -2.86 21.04
N ASP A 217 -9.77 -1.96 20.56
CA ASP A 217 -10.02 -1.19 19.34
C ASP A 217 -9.83 -2.05 18.07
N PHE A 218 -9.26 -3.26 18.20
CA PHE A 218 -8.88 -4.11 17.06
C PHE A 218 -9.71 -5.40 16.94
N VAL A 219 -10.80 -5.52 17.70
CA VAL A 219 -11.69 -6.69 17.66
C VAL A 219 -12.33 -6.92 16.28
N ASN A 220 -12.44 -5.87 15.47
CA ASN A 220 -12.98 -5.92 14.12
C ASN A 220 -11.94 -6.29 13.05
N CYS A 221 -10.66 -6.44 13.42
CA CYS A 221 -9.62 -6.90 12.51
C CYS A 221 -9.57 -8.43 12.47
N LYS A 222 -9.18 -9.04 11.34
CA LYS A 222 -9.05 -10.52 11.25
C LYS A 222 -7.72 -11.02 11.80
N LYS A 223 -6.63 -10.28 11.59
CA LYS A 223 -5.30 -10.60 12.10
C LYS A 223 -4.68 -9.34 12.69
N VAL A 224 -4.12 -9.46 13.89
CA VAL A 224 -3.45 -8.36 14.58
C VAL A 224 -2.09 -8.84 15.08
N ALA A 225 -1.02 -8.12 14.74
CA ALA A 225 0.32 -8.38 15.25
C ALA A 225 0.96 -7.10 15.81
N VAL A 226 1.31 -7.13 17.09
CA VAL A 226 1.91 -6.01 17.82
C VAL A 226 3.35 -6.35 18.20
N TYR A 227 4.29 -5.48 17.85
CA TYR A 227 5.71 -5.64 18.13
C TYR A 227 6.22 -4.48 18.99
N ASN A 228 6.89 -4.78 20.09
CA ASN A 228 7.68 -3.84 20.89
C ASN A 228 9.14 -3.99 20.47
N HIS A 229 9.82 -2.89 20.08
CA HIS A 229 11.23 -2.95 19.71
C HIS A 229 12.09 -1.93 20.48
N HIS A 230 11.50 -0.85 21.02
CA HIS A 230 12.24 0.28 21.59
C HIS A 230 12.33 0.32 23.13
N GLN A 231 12.60 -0.82 23.77
CA GLN A 231 12.87 -0.90 25.23
C GLN A 231 11.83 -0.19 26.13
N HIS A 232 10.63 0.10 25.63
CA HIS A 232 9.57 0.68 26.45
C HIS A 232 9.33 -0.25 27.64
N LYS A 233 9.61 0.28 28.84
CA LYS A 233 9.92 -0.57 30.00
C LYS A 233 8.78 -1.50 30.38
N GLN A 234 7.53 -1.17 30.08
CA GLN A 234 6.38 -2.08 30.08
C GLN A 234 5.27 -1.51 29.17
N PRO A 235 5.02 -2.07 27.97
CA PRO A 235 3.91 -1.63 27.15
C PRO A 235 2.57 -1.91 27.85
N LYS A 236 1.61 -0.97 27.80
CA LYS A 236 0.26 -1.16 28.38
C LYS A 236 -0.42 -2.43 27.90
N PHE A 237 -0.25 -2.76 26.61
CA PHE A 237 -0.77 -3.98 26.00
C PHE A 237 -0.10 -5.27 26.49
N ALA A 238 1.10 -5.21 27.08
CA ALA A 238 1.81 -6.37 27.62
C ALA A 238 1.43 -6.69 29.08
N ASN A 239 0.50 -5.93 29.66
CA ASN A 239 -0.01 -6.21 31.00
C ASN A 239 -0.85 -7.50 31.00
N PRO A 240 -0.55 -8.51 31.84
CA PRO A 240 -1.27 -9.78 31.85
C PRO A 240 -2.77 -9.65 32.12
N LYS A 241 -3.20 -8.69 32.96
CA LYS A 241 -4.62 -8.45 33.25
C LYS A 241 -5.35 -7.91 32.03
N VAL A 242 -4.73 -6.96 31.31
CA VAL A 242 -5.28 -6.38 30.07
C VAL A 242 -5.41 -7.46 28.99
N LEU A 243 -4.36 -8.28 28.82
CA LEU A 243 -4.38 -9.38 27.86
C LEU A 243 -5.43 -10.43 28.17
N ARG A 244 -5.52 -10.84 29.44
CA ARG A 244 -6.53 -11.80 29.88
C ARG A 244 -7.95 -11.29 29.61
N ALA A 245 -8.21 -10.01 29.94
CA ALA A 245 -9.51 -9.38 29.67
C ALA A 245 -9.83 -9.34 28.17
N PHE A 246 -8.85 -8.97 27.34
CA PHE A 246 -8.98 -8.96 25.89
C PHE A 246 -9.25 -10.37 25.32
N ILE A 247 -8.49 -11.38 25.74
CA ILE A 247 -8.69 -12.77 25.26
C ILE A 247 -10.05 -13.29 25.68
N ARG A 248 -10.49 -13.02 26.91
CA ARG A 248 -11.84 -13.40 27.36
C ARG A 248 -12.90 -12.77 26.48
N LYS A 249 -12.81 -11.46 26.24
CA LYS A 249 -13.71 -10.75 25.32
C LYS A 249 -13.65 -11.32 23.91
N TRP A 250 -12.46 -11.66 23.41
CA TRP A 250 -12.29 -12.31 22.11
C TRP A 250 -13.02 -13.65 22.06
N ILE A 251 -12.87 -14.52 23.05
CA ILE A 251 -13.55 -15.82 23.12
C ILE A 251 -15.07 -15.67 23.24
N GLU A 252 -15.54 -14.69 24.01
CA GLU A 252 -16.95 -14.48 24.33
C GLU A 252 -17.70 -13.63 23.28
N SER A 253 -16.99 -12.89 22.42
CA SER A 253 -17.61 -12.03 21.40
C SER A 253 -17.61 -12.68 20.02
N GLU A 254 -18.62 -12.35 19.22
CA GLU A 254 -18.67 -12.67 17.79
C GLU A 254 -17.74 -11.76 16.96
N CYS A 255 -16.49 -11.59 17.41
CA CYS A 255 -15.55 -10.72 16.72
C CYS A 255 -14.87 -11.40 15.53
N GLN A 256 -14.33 -10.62 14.59
CA GLN A 256 -13.72 -11.17 13.37
C GLN A 256 -12.30 -11.68 13.57
N LEU A 257 -11.71 -11.48 14.75
CA LEU A 257 -10.32 -11.79 15.03
C LEU A 257 -10.07 -13.29 14.98
N LYS A 258 -9.15 -13.69 14.10
CA LYS A 258 -8.72 -15.09 13.88
C LYS A 258 -7.28 -15.33 14.31
N TYR A 259 -6.47 -14.27 14.35
CA TYR A 259 -5.06 -14.38 14.68
C TYR A 259 -4.60 -13.18 15.49
N PHE A 260 -3.98 -13.45 16.63
CA PHE A 260 -3.42 -12.42 17.49
C PHE A 260 -1.98 -12.77 17.86
N LYS A 261 -1.05 -11.86 17.61
CA LYS A 261 0.37 -12.01 17.96
C LYS A 261 0.85 -10.79 18.73
N ILE A 262 1.54 -11.04 19.84
CA ILE A 262 2.28 -10.02 20.57
C ILE A 262 3.73 -10.45 20.67
N SER A 263 4.64 -9.50 20.41
CA SER A 263 6.06 -9.62 20.68
C SER A 263 6.47 -8.46 21.57
N SER A 264 6.88 -8.72 22.81
CA SER A 264 7.23 -7.68 23.78
C SER A 264 8.73 -7.55 24.03
N TYR A 265 9.60 -8.10 23.17
CA TYR A 265 11.05 -8.06 23.36
C TYR A 265 11.59 -6.64 23.65
N PRO A 266 12.45 -6.44 24.66
CA PRO A 266 13.06 -7.44 25.53
C PRO A 266 12.22 -7.82 26.77
N ALA A 267 11.09 -7.16 27.01
CA ALA A 267 10.24 -7.45 28.16
C ALA A 267 9.67 -8.87 28.06
N LYS A 268 10.00 -9.73 29.03
CA LYS A 268 9.37 -11.05 29.17
C LYS A 268 7.99 -10.88 29.78
N PHE A 269 6.96 -11.42 29.14
CA PHE A 269 5.64 -11.54 29.76
C PHE A 269 5.46 -12.97 30.26
N ASN A 270 4.88 -13.12 31.46
CA ASN A 270 4.53 -14.43 31.99
C ASN A 270 3.22 -14.89 31.34
N PHE A 271 3.32 -15.82 30.39
CA PHE A 271 2.16 -16.35 29.65
C PHE A 271 1.19 -17.12 30.55
N GLU A 272 1.67 -17.78 31.60
CA GLU A 272 0.81 -18.49 32.57
C GLU A 272 -0.14 -17.51 33.28
N LEU A 273 0.36 -16.32 33.63
CA LEU A 273 -0.48 -15.25 34.20
C LEU A 273 -1.50 -14.71 33.20
N VAL A 274 -1.24 -14.76 31.89
CA VAL A 274 -2.25 -14.37 30.89
C VAL A 274 -3.36 -15.42 30.81
N LEU A 275 -3.00 -16.71 30.85
CA LEU A 275 -3.94 -17.82 30.70
C LEU A 275 -4.74 -18.17 31.95
N GLN A 276 -4.25 -17.80 33.14
CA GLN A 276 -4.89 -18.13 34.40
C GLN A 276 -6.36 -17.67 34.44
N GLY A 277 -7.28 -18.61 34.66
CA GLY A 277 -8.72 -18.32 34.73
C GLY A 277 -9.41 -18.07 33.39
N LEU A 278 -8.79 -18.45 32.27
CA LEU A 278 -9.46 -18.53 30.96
C LEU A 278 -10.13 -19.90 30.71
N GLY A 279 -10.00 -20.87 31.63
CA GLY A 279 -10.61 -22.20 31.49
C GLY A 279 -10.07 -23.05 30.33
N LEU A 280 -9.07 -22.53 29.60
CA LEU A 280 -8.38 -23.21 28.52
C LEU A 280 -7.54 -24.34 29.11
N ARG A 281 -7.98 -25.58 28.94
CA ARG A 281 -7.09 -26.75 29.11
C ARG A 281 -6.06 -26.65 27.99
N CYS A 282 -4.80 -26.37 28.33
CA CYS A 282 -3.71 -26.42 27.37
C CYS A 282 -3.70 -27.81 26.71
N LEU A 283 -3.87 -27.85 25.38
CA LEU A 283 -3.50 -28.98 24.54
C LEU A 283 -2.04 -28.83 24.12
#